data_AF-A0AAQ4DN46-F1
#
_entry.id   AF-A0AAQ4DN46-F1
#
_cell.length_a   1.000
_cell.length_b   1.000
_cell.length_c   1.000
_cell.angle_alpha   90.00
_cell.angle_beta   90.00
_cell.angle_gamma   90.00
#
_symmetry.space_group_name_H-M   'P 1'
#
loop_
_entity.id
_entity.type
_entity.pdbx_description
1 polymer ?
#
loop_
_entity_poly.entity_id
_entity_poly.type
_entity_poly.pdbx_seq_one_letter_code
_entity_poly.pdbx_strand_id
1 'polypeptide(L)'
;MLVLHFVIFLGASFYATAHKEHGIVYPRLLTARGDSGEKVLKINDNIALSLEKSKVFSGDFLLFSEANGESVHYYMKEDDYEKNLYHNDEHQASLLLDTEDGVKV
;
A
#
# COMPACT_ATOMS: atom_id res chain seq x y z
N MET A 1 -13.99 -28.39 34.51
CA MET A 1 -14.44 -26.99 34.32
C MET A 1 -13.32 -25.96 34.53
N LEU A 2 -12.44 -26.11 35.53
CA LEU A 2 -11.35 -25.16 35.83
C LEU A 2 -10.29 -25.04 34.71
N VAL A 3 -9.85 -26.16 34.14
CA VAL A 3 -8.81 -26.21 33.08
C VAL A 3 -9.28 -25.53 31.79
N LEU A 4 -10.56 -25.67 31.44
CA LEU A 4 -11.15 -25.06 30.25
C LEU A 4 -11.15 -23.52 30.35
N HIS A 5 -11.48 -22.99 31.52
CA HIS A 5 -11.42 -21.55 31.76
C HIS A 5 -9.98 -21.02 31.71
N PHE A 6 -9.01 -21.78 32.21
CA PHE A 6 -7.60 -21.40 32.18
C PHE A 6 -7.06 -21.31 30.74
N VAL A 7 -7.43 -22.27 29.87
CA VAL A 7 -7.06 -22.26 28.44
C VAL A 7 -7.71 -21.10 27.70
N ILE A 8 -8.99 -20.82 27.97
CA ILE A 8 -9.70 -19.67 27.36
C ILE A 8 -9.05 -18.35 27.80
N PHE A 9 -8.66 -18.22 29.08
CA PHE A 9 -8.02 -17.02 29.61
C PHE A 9 -6.61 -16.78 29.03
N LEU A 10 -5.84 -17.86 28.84
CA LEU A 10 -4.53 -17.82 28.17
C LEU A 10 -4.67 -17.42 26.69
N GLY A 11 -5.65 -17.99 25.99
CA GLY A 11 -5.97 -17.60 24.61
C GLY A 11 -6.35 -16.12 24.52
N ALA A 12 -7.29 -15.67 25.37
CA ALA A 12 -7.74 -14.28 25.39
C ALA A 12 -6.62 -13.28 25.74
N SER A 13 -5.71 -13.61 26.67
CA SER A 13 -4.56 -12.75 26.99
C SER A 13 -3.55 -12.69 25.84
N PHE A 14 -3.37 -13.77 25.07
CA PHE A 14 -2.53 -13.76 23.88
C PHE A 14 -3.10 -12.88 22.77
N TYR A 15 -4.43 -12.89 22.58
CA TYR A 15 -5.11 -11.98 21.63
C TYR A 15 -5.13 -10.52 22.12
N ALA A 16 -5.23 -10.28 23.43
CA ALA A 16 -5.31 -8.93 24.00
C ALA A 16 -4.01 -8.11 23.90
N THR A 17 -2.87 -8.75 23.62
CA THR A 17 -1.57 -8.07 23.54
C THR A 17 -1.28 -7.48 22.13
N ALA A 18 -2.21 -7.61 21.18
CA ALA A 18 -2.00 -7.16 19.79
C ALA A 18 -2.45 -5.71 19.51
N HIS A 19 -2.74 -4.89 20.52
CA HIS A 19 -2.95 -3.45 20.31
C HIS A 19 -1.58 -2.74 20.27
N LYS A 20 -0.90 -2.85 19.14
CA LYS A 20 0.31 -2.07 18.87
C LYS A 20 -0.13 -0.61 18.72
N GLU A 21 0.35 0.28 19.58
CA GLU A 21 0.07 1.72 19.44
C GLU A 21 0.55 2.20 18.07
N HIS A 22 -0.39 2.66 17.23
CA HIS A 22 -0.09 3.30 15.95
C HIS A 22 0.33 4.75 16.22
N GLY A 23 1.61 4.94 16.57
CA GLY A 23 2.20 6.27 16.68
C GLY A 23 2.36 6.96 15.32
N ILE A 24 2.45 8.30 15.33
CA ILE A 24 2.82 9.06 14.13
C ILE A 24 4.24 8.67 13.72
N VAL A 25 4.42 8.32 12.44
CA VAL A 25 5.72 7.99 11.84
C VAL A 25 6.04 8.96 10.72
N TYR A 26 7.32 9.05 10.36
CA TYR A 26 7.80 9.85 9.24
C TYR A 26 8.52 8.92 8.25
N PRO A 27 7.78 8.34 7.29
CA PRO A 27 8.34 7.40 6.34
C PRO A 27 9.46 8.02 5.53
N ARG A 28 10.43 7.19 5.14
CA ARG A 28 11.55 7.59 4.28
C ARG A 28 11.55 6.74 3.03
N LEU A 29 11.62 7.40 1.88
CA LEU A 29 11.82 6.73 0.60
C LEU A 29 13.32 6.63 0.32
N LEU A 30 13.80 5.40 0.12
CA LEU A 30 15.15 5.10 -0.30
C LEU A 30 15.09 4.66 -1.76
N THR A 31 15.92 5.25 -2.62
CA THR A 31 16.03 4.85 -4.04
C THR A 31 17.41 4.25 -4.27
N ALA A 32 17.47 3.16 -5.03
CA ALA A 32 18.74 2.58 -5.43
C ALA A 32 19.60 3.59 -6.22
N ARG A 33 20.92 3.47 -6.12
CA ARG A 33 21.86 4.36 -6.83
C ARG A 33 22.13 3.94 -8.28
N GLY A 34 21.59 2.81 -8.71
CA GLY A 34 21.69 2.33 -10.09
C GLY A 34 20.41 2.58 -10.88
N ASP A 35 20.44 2.21 -12.15
CA ASP A 35 19.33 2.47 -13.09
C ASP A 35 18.13 1.53 -12.91
N SER A 36 18.16 0.61 -11.93
CA SER A 36 17.07 -0.36 -11.73
C SER A 36 15.78 0.27 -11.23
N GLY A 37 15.82 1.51 -10.73
CA GLY A 37 14.62 2.22 -10.26
C GLY A 37 13.99 1.64 -8.99
N GLU A 38 14.66 0.68 -8.35
CA GLU A 38 14.23 0.05 -7.09
C GLU A 38 14.03 1.10 -5.99
N LYS A 39 12.91 0.95 -5.26
CA LYS A 39 12.52 1.85 -4.18
C LYS A 39 12.19 1.04 -2.93
N VAL A 40 12.58 1.55 -1.78
CA VAL A 40 12.17 1.02 -0.48
C VAL A 40 11.51 2.13 0.32
N LEU A 41 10.27 1.90 0.77
CA LEU A 41 9.58 2.79 1.69
C LEU A 41 9.77 2.26 3.12
N LYS A 42 10.67 2.89 3.88
CA LYS A 42 10.85 2.58 5.30
C LYS A 42 9.82 3.35 6.10
N ILE A 43 8.81 2.65 6.63
CA ILE A 43 7.74 3.24 7.45
C ILE A 43 8.22 3.43 8.89
N ASN A 44 8.86 2.41 9.46
CA ASN A 44 9.51 2.45 10.77
C ASN A 44 10.64 1.38 10.82
N ASP A 45 11.21 1.13 12.01
CA ASP A 45 12.31 0.15 12.15
C ASP A 45 11.89 -1.31 11.94
N ASN A 46 10.59 -1.60 12.01
CA ASN A 46 10.04 -2.95 11.86
C ASN A 46 9.30 -3.17 10.54
N ILE A 47 9.02 -2.10 9.77
CA ILE A 47 8.23 -2.17 8.53
C ILE A 47 8.97 -1.38 7.45
N ALA A 48 9.41 -2.10 6.43
CA ALA A 48 9.97 -1.56 5.21
C ALA A 48 9.37 -2.29 4.01
N LEU A 49 8.90 -1.54 3.02
CA LEU A 49 8.26 -2.09 1.83
C LEU A 49 9.22 -1.96 0.65
N SER A 50 9.61 -3.08 0.06
CA SER A 50 10.31 -3.11 -1.24
C SER A 50 9.29 -2.90 -2.35
N LEU A 51 9.42 -1.81 -3.10
CA LEU A 51 8.40 -1.38 -4.04
C LEU A 51 8.74 -1.80 -5.46
N GLU A 52 7.81 -2.51 -6.07
CA GLU A 52 7.84 -2.86 -7.49
C GLU A 52 6.81 -2.03 -8.26
N LYS A 53 7.16 -1.64 -9.49
CA LYS A 53 6.26 -0.90 -10.36
C LYS A 53 5.08 -1.81 -10.70
N SER A 54 3.87 -1.39 -10.35
CA SER A 54 2.68 -2.16 -10.71
C SER A 54 2.34 -1.97 -12.18
N LYS A 55 2.00 -3.09 -12.83
CA LYS A 55 1.37 -3.14 -14.15
C LYS A 55 0.09 -3.96 -14.04
N VAL A 56 -1.04 -3.29 -14.05
CA VAL A 56 -2.36 -3.85 -13.76
C VAL A 56 -3.32 -3.70 -14.93
N PHE A 57 -3.15 -2.67 -15.76
CA PHE A 57 -3.92 -2.50 -16.98
C PHE A 57 -3.26 -3.23 -18.15
N SER A 58 -4.08 -3.66 -19.11
CA SER A 58 -3.59 -4.36 -20.32
C SER A 58 -3.35 -3.40 -21.49
N GLY A 59 -3.42 -2.09 -21.27
CA GLY A 59 -3.42 -1.06 -22.30
C GLY A 59 -4.26 0.16 -21.90
N ASP A 60 -4.26 1.16 -22.78
CA ASP A 60 -5.16 2.31 -22.75
C ASP A 60 -6.64 1.85 -22.77
N PHE A 61 -7.50 2.52 -22.01
CA PHE A 61 -8.91 2.16 -21.92
C PHE A 61 -9.85 3.37 -21.87
N LEU A 62 -11.11 3.14 -22.24
CA LEU A 62 -12.19 4.12 -22.13
C LEU A 62 -13.05 3.80 -20.91
N LEU A 63 -13.17 4.76 -19.99
CA LEU A 63 -14.11 4.70 -18.89
C LEU A 63 -15.38 5.47 -19.26
N PHE A 64 -16.50 4.77 -19.29
CA PHE A 64 -17.83 5.35 -19.45
C PHE A 64 -18.45 5.54 -18.07
N SER A 65 -18.80 6.78 -17.74
CA SER A 65 -19.48 7.11 -16.48
C SER A 65 -20.63 8.06 -16.76
N GLU A 66 -21.60 8.09 -15.87
CA GLU A 66 -22.64 9.11 -15.88
C GLU A 66 -22.35 10.13 -14.77
N ALA A 67 -22.40 11.42 -15.10
CA ALA A 67 -22.30 12.50 -14.12
C ALA A 67 -23.42 13.49 -14.39
N ASN A 68 -24.27 13.74 -13.38
CA ASN A 68 -25.43 14.64 -13.48
C ASN A 68 -26.40 14.32 -14.64
N GLY A 69 -26.58 13.05 -14.98
CA GLY A 69 -27.47 12.62 -16.08
C GLY A 69 -26.84 12.69 -17.48
N GLU A 70 -25.57 13.08 -17.59
CA GLU A 70 -24.83 13.12 -18.85
C GLU A 70 -23.78 12.01 -18.91
N SER A 71 -23.66 11.36 -20.08
CA SER A 71 -22.61 10.37 -20.33
C SER A 71 -21.28 11.08 -20.53
N VAL A 72 -20.31 10.77 -19.68
CA VAL A 72 -18.94 11.28 -19.73
C VAL A 72 -17.99 10.14 -20.10
N HIS A 73 -17.16 10.39 -21.10
CA HIS A 73 -16.17 9.43 -21.58
C HIS A 73 -14.77 9.90 -21.20
N TYR A 74 -14.04 9.10 -20.42
CA TYR A 74 -12.67 9.39 -20.02
C TYR A 74 -11.71 8.50 -20.83
N TYR A 75 -10.80 9.13 -21.57
CA TYR A 75 -9.68 8.44 -22.19
C TYR A 75 -8.57 8.26 -21.16
N MET A 76 -8.29 7.01 -20.81
CA MET A 76 -7.36 6.65 -19.74
C MET A 76 -6.11 6.05 -20.38
N LYS A 77 -4.97 6.74 -20.28
CA LYS A 77 -3.67 6.22 -20.71
C LYS A 77 -3.07 5.34 -19.63
N GLU A 78 -2.65 4.13 -19.96
CA GLU A 78 -2.05 3.18 -19.01
C GLU A 78 -0.93 3.84 -18.19
N ASP A 79 0.04 4.43 -18.87
CA ASP A 79 1.21 5.06 -18.26
C ASP A 79 0.83 6.14 -17.23
N ASP A 80 -0.21 6.92 -17.49
CA ASP A 80 -0.62 8.04 -16.63
C ASP A 80 -1.23 7.54 -15.30
N TYR A 81 -1.94 6.41 -15.33
CA TYR A 81 -2.58 5.82 -14.15
C TYR A 81 -1.64 4.89 -13.38
N GLU A 82 -0.66 4.28 -14.06
CA GLU A 82 0.31 3.41 -13.42
C GLU A 82 1.55 4.15 -12.94
N LYS A 83 1.84 5.37 -13.41
CA LYS A 83 3.09 6.13 -13.09
C LYS A 83 3.44 6.18 -11.59
N ASN A 84 2.44 6.24 -10.72
CA ASN A 84 2.61 6.32 -9.26
C ASN A 84 2.18 5.04 -8.53
N LEU A 85 1.70 4.03 -9.24
CA LEU A 85 1.26 2.77 -8.64
C LEU A 85 2.43 1.82 -8.40
N TYR A 86 2.54 1.34 -7.17
CA TYR A 86 3.53 0.35 -6.74
C TYR A 86 2.89 -0.72 -5.87
N HIS A 87 3.52 -1.88 -5.81
CA HIS A 87 3.13 -2.97 -4.92
C HIS A 87 4.34 -3.55 -4.18
N ASN A 88 4.07 -4.26 -3.10
CA ASN A 88 5.02 -5.11 -2.42
C ASN A 88 4.36 -6.47 -2.20
N ASP A 89 4.87 -7.50 -2.87
CA ASP A 89 4.30 -8.85 -2.82
C ASP A 89 4.40 -9.48 -1.43
N GLU A 90 5.52 -9.26 -0.73
CA GLU A 90 5.78 -9.82 0.60
C GLU A 90 4.70 -9.42 1.62
N HIS A 91 4.28 -8.16 1.59
CA HIS A 91 3.26 -7.60 2.49
C HIS A 91 1.88 -7.48 1.84
N GLN A 92 1.71 -7.93 0.59
CA GLN A 92 0.47 -7.79 -0.18
C GLN A 92 -0.09 -6.36 -0.18
N ALA A 93 0.82 -5.39 -0.25
CA ALA A 93 0.48 -3.97 -0.15
C ALA A 93 0.46 -3.32 -1.54
N SER A 94 -0.39 -2.32 -1.72
CA SER A 94 -0.42 -1.45 -2.91
C SER A 94 -0.43 0.01 -2.47
N LEU A 95 0.31 0.84 -3.18
CA LEU A 95 0.61 2.23 -2.79
C LEU A 95 0.57 3.15 -4.00
N LEU A 96 0.09 4.37 -3.78
CA LEU A 96 0.29 5.48 -4.70
C LEU A 96 1.42 6.35 -4.16
N LEU A 97 2.59 6.28 -4.80
CA LEU A 97 3.76 7.03 -4.39
C LEU A 97 3.92 8.26 -5.29
N ASP A 98 3.68 9.43 -4.73
CA ASP A 98 4.01 10.72 -5.35
C ASP A 98 5.29 11.27 -4.71
N THR A 99 6.22 11.73 -5.55
CA THR A 99 7.53 12.26 -5.16
C THR A 99 7.79 13.68 -5.66
N GLU A 100 6.83 14.33 -6.32
CA GLU A 100 7.01 15.67 -6.90
C GLU A 100 7.25 16.73 -5.82
N ASP A 101 6.50 16.69 -4.72
CA ASP A 101 6.64 17.61 -3.57
C ASP A 101 7.02 16.85 -2.28
N GLY A 102 8.02 15.99 -2.38
CA GLY A 102 8.38 15.07 -1.30
C GLY A 102 7.52 13.80 -1.31
N VAL A 103 7.75 12.93 -0.33
CA VAL A 103 7.13 11.59 -0.29
C VAL A 103 5.69 11.70 0.22
N LYS A 104 4.73 11.43 -0.65
CA LYS A 104 3.31 11.27 -0.32
C LYS A 104 2.90 9.84 -0.68
N VAL A 105 2.25 9.16 0.27
CA VAL A 105 1.84 7.75 0.18
C VAL A 105 0.44 7.55 0.73
#